data_AF-A0A090QRK6-F1
#
_entry.id   AF-A0A090QRK6-F1
#
_cell.length_a   1.000
_cell.length_b   1.000
_cell.length_c   1.000
_cell.angle_alpha   90.00
_cell.angle_beta   90.00
_cell.angle_gamma   90.00
#
_symmetry.space_group_name_H-M   'P 1'
#
loop_
_entity.id
_entity.type
_entity.pdbx_description
1 polymer ?
#
loop_
_entity_poly.entity_id
_entity_poly.type
_entity_poly.pdbx_seq_one_letter_code
_entity_poly.pdbx_strand_id
1 'polypeptide(L)'
;MLIKQMQAQVQATLADRTYLAERLQRYRQALQPQARAKTQAVERGYQNTTSSLDEYIKAASEELTIAIEQARIEPTGSKPTTPWHTY
;
A
#
# COMPACT_ATOMS: atom_id res chain seq x y z
N MET A 1 20.55 1.50 -36.28
CA MET A 1 20.56 1.94 -34.86
C MET A 1 19.17 1.99 -34.19
N LEU A 2 18.05 2.00 -34.93
CA LEU A 2 16.69 2.08 -34.35
C LEU A 2 16.23 0.83 -33.57
N ILE A 3 16.47 -0.37 -34.11
CA ILE A 3 16.03 -1.64 -33.48
C ILE A 3 16.65 -1.82 -32.08
N LYS A 4 17.91 -1.41 -31.89
CA LYS A 4 18.58 -1.45 -30.58
C LYS A 4 17.94 -0.49 -29.57
N GLN A 5 17.49 0.68 -30.01
CA GLN A 5 16.79 1.64 -29.15
C GLN A 5 15.41 1.11 -28.72
N MET A 6 14.66 0.51 -29.65
CA MET A 6 13.38 -0.12 -29.32
C MET A 6 13.55 -1.30 -28.36
N GLN A 7 14.58 -2.13 -28.57
CA GLN A 7 14.91 -3.21 -27.64
C GLN A 7 15.23 -2.69 -26.24
N ALA A 8 16.03 -1.62 -26.14
CA ALA A 8 16.35 -1.01 -24.85
C ALA A 8 15.11 -0.45 -24.14
N GLN A 9 14.19 0.19 -24.87
CA GLN A 9 12.93 0.70 -24.32
C GLN A 9 12.02 -0.42 -23.80
N VAL A 10 11.93 -1.54 -24.52
CA VAL A 10 11.17 -2.71 -24.08
C VAL A 10 11.77 -3.28 -22.78
N GLN A 11 13.09 -3.44 -22.73
CA GLN A 11 13.76 -3.95 -21.53
C GLN A 11 13.59 -3.02 -20.33
N ALA A 12 13.69 -1.69 -20.53
CA ALA A 12 13.43 -0.71 -19.49
C ALA A 12 11.99 -0.81 -18.96
N THR A 13 11.01 -0.90 -19.87
CA THR A 13 9.60 -1.02 -19.49
C THR A 13 9.30 -2.32 -18.73
N LEU A 14 9.95 -3.42 -19.11
CA LEU A 14 9.84 -4.69 -18.39
C LEU A 14 10.44 -4.62 -16.99
N ALA A 15 11.62 -4.01 -16.86
CA ALA A 15 12.26 -3.80 -15.57
C ALA A 15 11.40 -2.92 -14.65
N ASP A 16 10.81 -1.84 -15.17
CA ASP A 16 9.91 -0.95 -14.43
C ASP A 16 8.66 -1.70 -13.94
N ARG A 17 8.06 -2.53 -14.78
CA ARG A 17 6.91 -3.37 -14.39
C ARG A 17 7.27 -4.33 -13.26
N THR A 18 8.42 -5.00 -13.33
CA THR A 18 8.88 -5.90 -12.27
C THR A 18 9.12 -5.15 -10.97
N TYR A 19 9.77 -3.99 -11.04
CA TYR A 19 10.01 -3.14 -9.87
C TYR A 19 8.69 -2.70 -9.20
N LEU A 20 7.70 -2.27 -9.98
CA LEU A 20 6.39 -1.87 -9.46
C LEU A 20 5.63 -3.05 -8.85
N ALA A 21 5.72 -4.24 -9.45
CA ALA A 21 5.09 -5.45 -8.92
C ALA A 21 5.69 -5.86 -7.56
N GLU A 22 7.02 -5.88 -7.44
CA GLU A 22 7.70 -6.15 -6.17
C GLU A 22 7.35 -5.10 -5.11
N ARG A 23 7.32 -3.83 -5.50
CA ARG A 23 6.92 -2.75 -4.60
C ARG A 23 5.49 -2.95 -4.11
N LEU A 24 4.54 -3.23 -5.01
CA LEU A 24 3.15 -3.50 -4.65
C LEU A 24 3.02 -4.70 -3.71
N GLN A 25 3.80 -5.75 -3.95
CA GLN A 25 3.84 -6.92 -3.06
C GLN A 25 4.29 -6.53 -1.64
N ARG A 26 5.34 -5.71 -1.50
CA ARG A 26 5.81 -5.23 -0.18
C ARG A 26 4.75 -4.42 0.56
N TYR A 27 4.02 -3.54 -0.15
CA TYR A 27 2.92 -2.77 0.45
C TYR A 27 1.82 -3.70 0.98
N ARG A 28 1.40 -4.68 0.17
CA ARG A 28 0.34 -5.63 0.53
C ARG A 28 0.72 -6.59 1.66
N GLN A 29 1.95 -7.11 1.65
CA GLN A 29 2.37 -8.19 2.56
C GLN A 29 2.91 -7.68 3.90
N ALA A 30 3.49 -6.48 3.93
CA ALA A 30 4.17 -5.98 5.12
C ALA A 30 3.66 -4.60 5.55
N LEU A 31 3.71 -3.61 4.66
CA LEU A 31 3.51 -2.22 5.05
C LEU A 31 2.07 -1.95 5.51
N GLN A 32 1.08 -2.44 4.76
CA GLN A 32 -0.33 -2.26 5.08
C GLN A 32 -0.76 -3.04 6.34
N PRO A 33 -0.41 -4.34 6.52
CA PRO A 33 -0.69 -5.05 7.77
C PRO A 33 -0.03 -4.43 9.00
N GLN A 34 1.22 -3.97 8.88
CA GLN A 34 1.93 -3.32 10.00
C GLN A 34 1.28 -2.00 10.40
N ALA A 35 0.90 -1.17 9.43
CA ALA A 35 0.21 0.09 9.70
C ALA A 35 -1.14 -0.15 10.40
N ARG A 36 -1.94 -1.09 9.90
CA ARG A 36 -3.21 -1.51 10.53
C ARG A 36 -2.99 -1.99 11.97
N ALA A 37 -2.01 -2.86 12.20
CA ALA A 37 -1.71 -3.39 13.52
C ALA A 37 -1.27 -2.27 14.49
N LYS A 38 -0.49 -1.30 14.01
CA LYS A 38 -0.09 -0.11 14.77
C LYS A 38 -1.30 0.73 15.14
N THR A 39 -2.15 1.08 14.18
CA THR A 39 -3.39 1.86 14.43
C THR A 39 -4.27 1.15 15.46
N GLN A 40 -4.50 -0.16 15.33
CA GLN A 40 -5.30 -0.94 16.28
C GLN A 40 -4.69 -1.03 17.67
N ALA A 41 -3.36 -1.08 17.79
CA ALA A 41 -2.68 -1.06 19.08
C ALA A 41 -2.86 0.30 19.77
N VAL A 42 -2.69 1.40 19.03
CA VAL A 42 -2.86 2.76 19.55
C VAL A 42 -4.33 3.05 19.85
N GLU A 43 -5.27 2.54 19.05
CA GLU A 43 -6.71 2.65 19.31
C GLU A 43 -7.10 2.00 20.63
N ARG A 44 -6.63 0.77 20.89
CA ARG A 44 -6.83 0.10 22.17
C ARG A 44 -6.16 0.87 23.31
N GLY A 45 -5.00 1.47 23.06
CA GLY A 45 -4.33 2.34 24.03
C GLY A 45 -5.15 3.58 24.35
N TYR A 46 -5.73 4.22 23.34
CA TYR A 46 -6.62 5.38 23.51
C TYR A 46 -7.87 5.01 24.30
N GLN A 47 -8.53 3.90 23.95
CA GLN A 47 -9.71 3.39 24.68
C GLN A 47 -9.40 3.07 26.15
N ASN A 48 -8.18 2.61 26.44
CA ASN A 48 -7.73 2.26 27.78
C ASN A 48 -6.95 3.39 28.49
N THR A 49 -6.94 4.61 27.93
CA THR A 49 -6.26 5.80 28.49
C THR A 49 -4.72 5.66 28.59
N THR A 50 -4.10 4.73 27.86
CA THR A 50 -2.63 4.54 27.80
C THR A 50 -2.00 5.16 26.54
N SER A 51 -2.81 5.74 25.65
CA SER A 51 -2.38 6.52 24.48
C SER A 51 -3.30 7.72 24.29
N SER A 52 -2.83 8.76 23.64
CA SER A 52 -3.61 9.98 23.41
C SER A 52 -4.43 9.92 22.11
N LEU A 53 -5.44 10.80 22.00
CA LEU A 53 -6.21 10.96 20.77
C LEU A 53 -5.31 11.38 19.59
N ASP A 54 -4.32 12.23 19.84
CA ASP A 54 -3.39 12.73 18.82
C ASP A 54 -2.53 11.59 18.24
N GLU A 55 -2.06 10.68 19.10
CA GLU A 55 -1.32 9.48 18.67
C GLU A 55 -2.18 8.58 17.79
N TYR A 56 -3.47 8.43 18.11
CA TYR A 56 -4.40 7.66 17.30
C TYR A 56 -4.63 8.31 15.92
N ILE A 57 -4.92 9.62 15.89
CA ILE A 57 -5.11 10.37 14.63
C ILE A 57 -3.86 10.26 13.75
N LYS A 58 -2.68 10.36 14.35
CA LYS A 58 -1.41 10.21 13.63
C LYS A 58 -1.25 8.80 13.05
N ALA A 59 -1.50 7.76 13.85
CA ALA A 59 -1.41 6.37 13.38
C ALA A 59 -2.40 6.07 12.24
N ALA A 60 -3.64 6.52 12.37
CA ALA A 60 -4.66 6.37 11.33
C ALA A 60 -4.30 7.14 10.04
N SER A 61 -3.70 8.33 10.17
CA SER A 61 -3.24 9.13 9.02
C SER A 61 -2.07 8.47 8.29
N GLU A 62 -1.13 7.86 9.03
CA GLU A 62 -0.04 7.07 8.46
C GLU A 62 -0.57 5.84 7.71
N GLU A 63 -1.53 5.11 8.28
CA GLU A 63 -2.19 3.98 7.61
C GLU A 63 -2.89 4.41 6.31
N LEU A 64 -3.64 5.52 6.34
CA LEU A 64 -4.31 6.05 5.17
C LEU A 64 -3.31 6.46 4.07
N THR A 65 -2.19 7.08 4.45
CA THR A 65 -1.14 7.47 3.51
C THR A 65 -0.57 6.25 2.78
N ILE A 66 -0.27 5.18 3.52
CA ILE A 66 0.21 3.91 2.95
C ILE A 66 -0.83 3.30 1.99
N ALA A 67 -2.12 3.34 2.35
CA ALA A 67 -3.19 2.83 1.50
C ALA A 67 -3.32 3.63 0.18
N ILE A 68 -3.20 4.96 0.24
CA ILE A 68 -3.23 5.83 -0.94
C ILE A 68 -2.03 5.56 -1.85
N GLU A 69 -0.83 5.41 -1.29
CA GLU A 69 0.37 5.09 -2.06
C GLU A 69 0.26 3.74 -2.77
N GLN A 70 -0.28 2.72 -2.08
CA GLN A 70 -0.56 1.43 -2.69
C GLN A 70 -1.54 1.57 -3.86
N ALA A 71 -2.63 2.33 -3.69
CA ALA A 71 -3.63 2.56 -4.73
C ALA A 71 -3.07 3.29 -5.96
N ARG A 72 -2.03 4.12 -5.79
CA ARG A 72 -1.34 4.78 -6.92
C ARG A 72 -0.47 3.82 -7.74
N ILE A 73 0.05 2.78 -7.11
CA ILE A 73 0.91 1.77 -7.74
C ILE A 73 0.06 0.65 -8.36
N GLU A 74 -1.11 0.41 -7.81
CA GLU A 74 -2.06 -0.57 -8.30
C GLU A 74 -2.52 -0.18 -9.72
N PRO A 75 -2.21 -0.97 -10.76
CA PRO A 75 -2.66 -0.65 -12.10
C PRO A 75 -4.19 -0.66 -12.13
N THR A 76 -4.78 0.30 -12.82
CA THR A 76 -6.23 0.64 -12.85
C THR A 76 -7.19 -0.51 -13.24
N GLY A 77 -6.67 -1.72 -13.47
CA GLY A 77 -7.40 -2.94 -13.78
C GLY A 77 -7.44 -4.00 -12.67
N SER A 78 -6.73 -3.87 -11.54
CA SER A 78 -6.90 -4.79 -10.40
C SER A 78 -7.83 -4.15 -9.36
N LYS A 79 -9.11 -4.01 -9.70
CA LYS A 79 -10.11 -3.76 -8.66
C LYS A 79 -10.04 -4.93 -7.66
N PRO A 80 -9.90 -4.68 -6.35
CA PRO A 80 -10.25 -5.70 -5.38
C PRO A 80 -11.72 -6.06 -5.63
N THR A 81 -11.99 -7.32 -5.94
CA THR A 81 -13.34 -7.87 -5.86
C THR A 81 -13.73 -7.78 -4.39
N THR A 82 -14.41 -6.71 -4.00
CA THR A 82 -15.02 -6.61 -2.68
C THR A 82 -16.19 -7.59 -2.65
N PRO A 83 -16.18 -8.64 -1.81
CA PRO A 83 -17.43 -9.24 -1.40
C PRO A 83 -17.92 -8.40 -0.22
N TRP A 84 -18.60 -7.28 -0.50
CA TRP A 84 -19.53 -6.74 0.49
C TRP A 84 -20.78 -7.64 0.51
N HIS A 85 -20.65 -8.79 1.15
CA HIS A 85 -21.73 -9.65 1.65
C HIS A 85 -21.07 -10.43 2.81
N THR A 86 -21.61 -10.54 4.03
CA THR A 86 -22.98 -10.45 4.52
C THR A 86 -22.91 -10.39 6.06
N TYR A 87 -24.02 -9.94 6.66
CA TYR A 87 -24.35 -9.77 8.09
C TYR A 87 -24.07 -8.38 8.68
#